data_AF-A0A6P8NH23-F1
#
_entry.id   AF-A0A6P8NH23-F1
#
_cell.length_a   1.000
_cell.length_b   1.000
_cell.length_c   1.000
_cell.angle_alpha   90.00
_cell.angle_beta   90.00
_cell.angle_gamma   90.00
#
_symmetry.space_group_name_H-M   'P 1'
#
loop_
_entity.id
_entity.type
_entity.pdbx_description
1 polymer ?
#
loop_
_entity_poly.entity_id
_entity_poly.type
_entity_poly.pdbx_seq_one_letter_code
_entity_poly.pdbx_strand_id
1 'polypeptide(L)'
;MKPPGWHPALLLTLLFWPEKIQAVDVSISGTSVILTCPLGSDTNKPNKITLKHKNSIFDHKEEKPFTLQNFDESNNGLYECTVSYEGNVPPLKAKLYLKAKVCELCVEMETWTVIGILVADLLITLGVILVVYYCSKSKKGGNEGAGSHGSKPKGYSKERPPPVPNPDYEPLKKGQREVYDGLNSRGY
;
A
#
# COMPACT_ATOMS: atom_id res chain seq x y z
N MET A 1 19.02 50.33 -37.87
CA MET A 1 18.41 48.99 -38.05
C MET A 1 18.59 48.21 -36.76
N LYS A 2 17.53 47.54 -36.32
CA LYS A 2 17.28 47.04 -34.96
C LYS A 2 17.89 45.64 -34.76
N PRO A 3 18.61 45.35 -33.66
CA PRO A 3 18.82 43.96 -33.24
C PRO A 3 17.56 43.45 -32.51
N PRO A 4 17.03 42.27 -32.87
CA PRO A 4 15.88 41.68 -32.21
C PRO A 4 16.29 40.79 -31.02
N GLY A 5 15.47 40.82 -29.97
CA GLY A 5 15.24 39.64 -29.14
C GLY A 5 16.00 39.54 -27.82
N TRP A 6 15.89 40.54 -26.94
CA TRP A 6 15.94 40.26 -25.50
C TRP A 6 14.61 39.60 -25.11
N HIS A 7 14.66 38.35 -24.63
CA HIS A 7 13.53 37.66 -24.02
C HIS A 7 13.51 37.95 -22.51
N PRO A 8 12.61 38.81 -22.00
CA PRO A 8 12.47 39.04 -20.56
C PRO A 8 11.46 38.03 -20.01
N ALA A 9 11.84 36.75 -19.90
CA ALA A 9 10.94 35.72 -19.38
C ALA A 9 11.51 34.94 -18.17
N LEU A 10 12.66 35.34 -17.62
CA LEU A 10 13.34 34.61 -16.54
C LEU A 10 13.70 35.48 -15.33
N LEU A 11 12.88 36.48 -15.00
CA LEU A 11 13.08 37.33 -13.81
C LEU A 11 11.78 37.58 -13.04
N LEU A 12 10.99 36.53 -12.80
CA LEU A 12 9.81 36.59 -11.92
C LEU A 12 9.72 35.40 -10.96
N THR A 13 10.86 34.83 -10.57
CA THR A 13 10.97 33.83 -9.50
C THR A 13 11.82 34.34 -8.34
N LEU A 14 11.51 35.53 -7.85
CA LEU A 14 11.95 35.97 -6.54
C LEU A 14 10.76 36.53 -5.77
N LEU A 15 10.67 36.12 -4.50
CA LEU A 15 9.80 36.65 -3.45
C LEU A 15 8.40 36.03 -3.33
N PHE A 16 8.32 34.70 -3.30
CA PHE A 16 7.39 34.06 -2.36
C PHE A 16 8.22 33.43 -1.24
N TRP A 17 8.88 34.29 -0.46
CA TRP A 17 9.35 33.87 0.85
C TRP A 17 8.08 33.71 1.69
N PRO A 18 7.72 32.51 2.17
CA PRO A 18 6.56 32.38 3.04
C PRO A 18 6.85 33.22 4.27
N GLU A 19 6.06 34.28 4.44
CA GLU A 19 5.98 35.00 5.70
C GLU A 19 5.61 33.94 6.75
N LYS A 20 6.54 33.60 7.65
CA LYS A 20 6.30 32.62 8.72
C LYS A 20 5.18 33.19 9.59
N ILE A 21 3.95 32.76 9.32
CA ILE A 21 2.79 33.06 10.17
C ILE A 21 3.11 32.49 11.55
N GLN A 22 3.17 33.35 12.57
CA GLN A 22 3.41 32.97 13.97
C GLN A 22 2.16 32.29 14.55
N ALA A 23 1.87 31.08 14.09
CA ALA A 23 0.81 30.24 14.61
C ALA A 23 1.39 29.14 15.51
N VAL A 24 0.57 28.67 16.46
CA VAL A 24 0.88 27.44 17.21
C VAL A 24 0.77 26.27 16.25
N ASP A 25 1.84 25.53 16.10
CA ASP A 25 1.88 24.32 15.29
C ASP A 25 1.31 23.14 16.10
N VAL A 26 0.53 22.31 15.42
CA VAL A 26 -0.24 21.22 16.02
C VAL A 26 0.03 19.96 15.23
N SER A 27 0.62 18.97 15.88
CA SER A 27 0.74 17.62 15.32
C SER A 27 0.02 16.61 16.22
N ILE A 28 -0.70 15.69 15.60
CA ILE A 28 -1.45 14.65 16.28
C ILE A 28 -0.75 13.34 15.99
N SER A 29 -0.46 12.55 17.02
CA SER A 29 0.20 11.25 16.88
C SER A 29 -0.50 10.23 17.77
N GLY A 30 -1.29 9.35 17.14
CA GLY A 30 -2.10 8.36 17.84
C GLY A 30 -3.08 9.00 18.81
N THR A 31 -2.89 8.77 20.10
CA THR A 31 -3.70 9.34 21.20
C THR A 31 -3.12 10.62 21.81
N SER A 32 -1.96 11.08 21.32
CA SER A 32 -1.27 12.24 21.86
C SER A 32 -1.35 13.44 20.92
N VAL A 33 -1.53 14.63 21.48
CA VAL A 33 -1.46 15.89 20.75
C VAL A 33 -0.19 16.63 21.15
N ILE A 34 0.57 17.05 20.15
CA ILE A 34 1.84 17.74 20.30
C ILE A 34 1.63 19.19 19.86
N LEU A 35 1.86 20.12 20.78
CA LEU A 35 1.71 21.57 20.55
C LEU A 35 3.08 22.23 20.56
N THR A 36 3.39 22.94 19.49
CA THR A 36 4.64 23.69 19.35
C THR A 36 4.34 25.17 19.26
N CYS A 37 4.87 25.95 20.21
CA CYS A 37 4.67 27.38 20.22
C CYS A 37 5.48 28.07 19.10
N PRO A 38 4.94 29.13 18.49
CA PRO A 38 5.70 29.89 17.51
C PRO A 38 6.89 30.56 18.21
N LEU A 39 8.07 30.36 17.64
CA LEU A 39 9.23 31.16 17.97
C LEU A 39 9.19 32.42 17.09
N GLY A 40 9.52 33.56 17.70
CA GLY A 40 9.61 34.84 17.01
C GLY A 40 10.79 34.87 16.04
N SER A 41 11.47 36.02 15.96
CA SER A 41 12.69 36.10 15.16
C SER A 41 13.78 35.16 15.72
N ASP A 42 14.47 34.46 14.82
CA ASP A 42 15.55 33.49 15.13
C ASP A 42 16.73 34.12 15.91
N THR A 43 16.77 35.45 16.05
CA THR A 43 17.77 36.18 16.83
C THR A 43 17.52 36.15 18.34
N ASN A 44 16.28 35.94 18.78
CA ASN A 44 15.91 36.00 20.19
C ASN A 44 15.87 34.60 20.80
N LYS A 45 16.76 34.33 21.76
CA LYS A 45 16.74 33.07 22.50
C LYS A 45 15.58 33.04 23.48
N PRO A 46 14.68 32.05 23.41
CA PRO A 46 13.61 31.89 24.39
C PRO A 46 14.21 31.42 25.73
N ASN A 47 13.80 32.07 26.81
CA ASN A 47 14.19 31.74 28.18
C ASN A 47 13.12 30.86 28.85
N LYS A 48 11.84 31.14 28.58
CA LYS A 48 10.72 30.41 29.17
C LYS A 48 9.55 30.33 28.20
N ILE A 49 9.02 29.13 28.02
CA ILE A 49 7.82 28.88 27.24
C ILE A 49 6.76 28.35 28.19
N THR A 50 5.62 29.03 28.24
CA THR A 50 4.48 28.67 29.08
C THR A 50 3.28 28.34 28.20
N LEU A 51 2.69 27.18 28.39
CA LEU A 51 1.42 26.78 27.81
C LEU A 51 0.34 26.80 28.89
N LYS A 52 -0.74 27.57 28.66
CA LYS A 52 -1.90 27.62 29.54
C LYS A 52 -3.09 26.95 28.86
N HIS A 53 -3.76 26.10 29.63
CA HIS A 53 -5.02 25.49 29.22
C HIS A 53 -5.93 25.38 30.45
N LYS A 54 -7.09 26.05 30.42
CA LYS A 54 -8.00 26.14 31.58
C LYS A 54 -7.24 26.62 32.83
N ASN A 55 -7.19 25.80 33.89
CA ASN A 55 -6.44 26.08 35.12
C ASN A 55 -5.05 25.41 35.16
N SER A 56 -4.66 24.69 34.11
CA SER A 56 -3.35 24.04 34.01
C SER A 56 -2.33 24.96 33.34
N ILE A 57 -1.13 24.99 33.90
CA ILE A 57 0.01 25.77 33.41
C ILE A 57 1.19 24.81 33.25
N PHE A 58 1.72 24.71 32.05
CA PHE A 58 2.89 23.90 31.72
C PHE A 58 4.03 24.83 31.33
N ASP A 59 5.20 24.63 31.94
CA ASP A 59 6.37 25.47 31.72
C ASP A 59 7.55 24.63 31.20
N HIS A 60 8.17 25.09 30.12
CA HIS A 60 9.44 24.60 29.61
C HIS A 60 10.49 25.72 29.62
N LYS A 61 11.74 25.35 29.92
CA LYS A 61 12.90 26.26 29.89
C LYS A 61 13.56 26.34 28.51
N GLU A 62 13.16 25.46 27.60
CA GLU A 62 13.77 25.27 26.29
C GLU A 62 12.68 25.14 25.22
N GLU A 63 13.09 25.18 23.95
CA GLU A 63 12.27 24.98 22.75
C GLU A 63 11.81 23.53 22.62
N LYS A 64 11.00 23.07 23.57
CA LYS A 64 10.45 21.73 23.59
C LYS A 64 8.95 21.77 23.30
N PRO A 65 8.45 20.88 22.43
CA PRO A 65 7.03 20.77 22.17
C PRO A 65 6.31 20.22 23.41
N PHE A 66 5.09 20.69 23.64
CA PHE A 66 4.24 20.20 24.72
C PHE A 66 3.48 18.97 24.24
N THR A 67 3.72 17.83 24.88
CA THR A 67 3.03 16.56 24.54
C THR A 67 1.90 16.31 25.53
N LEU A 68 0.67 16.35 25.03
CA LEU A 68 -0.55 16.02 25.76
C LEU A 68 -0.89 14.55 25.46
N GLN A 69 -0.58 13.66 26.40
CA GLN A 69 -0.89 12.23 26.28
C GLN A 69 -2.35 11.94 26.60
N ASN A 70 -2.91 10.90 25.99
CA ASN A 70 -4.29 10.46 26.21
C ASN A 70 -5.29 11.61 26.06
N PHE A 71 -5.18 12.33 24.95
CA PHE A 71 -6.05 13.45 24.64
C PHE A 71 -7.49 12.96 24.48
N ASP A 72 -8.44 13.74 24.97
CA ASP A 72 -9.86 13.41 24.93
C ASP A 72 -10.70 14.68 24.71
N GLU A 73 -12.02 14.52 24.61
CA GLU A 73 -12.89 15.68 24.36
C GLU A 73 -12.85 16.71 25.51
N SER A 74 -12.48 16.29 26.73
CA SER A 74 -12.33 17.18 27.87
C SER A 74 -11.11 18.10 27.73
N ASN A 75 -10.11 17.71 26.95
CA ASN A 75 -8.93 18.53 26.67
C ASN A 75 -9.18 19.56 25.55
N ASN A 76 -10.33 19.54 24.87
CA ASN A 76 -10.66 20.57 23.90
C ASN A 76 -10.83 21.94 24.57
N GLY A 77 -10.44 23.00 23.86
CA GLY A 77 -10.62 24.37 24.32
C GLY A 77 -9.53 25.33 23.85
N LEU A 78 -9.46 26.46 24.56
CA LEU A 78 -8.49 27.51 24.29
C LEU A 78 -7.15 27.20 24.97
N TYR A 79 -6.10 27.15 24.15
CA TYR A 79 -4.71 27.09 24.55
C TYR A 79 -4.05 28.45 24.33
N GLU A 80 -3.29 28.92 25.31
CA GLU A 80 -2.51 30.15 25.21
C GLU A 80 -1.05 29.85 25.48
N CYS A 81 -0.21 30.08 24.47
CA CYS A 81 1.22 30.01 24.61
C CYS A 81 1.82 31.40 24.85
N THR A 82 2.76 31.48 25.80
CA THR A 82 3.55 32.67 26.08
C THR A 82 5.03 32.30 26.01
N VAL A 83 5.77 32.90 25.07
CA VAL A 83 7.22 32.76 24.93
C VAL A 83 7.88 34.01 25.49
N SER A 84 8.68 33.85 26.53
CA SER A 84 9.50 34.90 27.14
C SER A 84 10.93 34.74 26.64
N TYR A 85 11.52 35.83 26.18
CA TYR A 85 12.88 35.86 25.65
C TYR A 85 13.88 36.36 26.69
N GLU A 86 15.16 36.10 26.47
CA GLU A 86 16.23 36.68 27.26
C GLU A 86 16.40 38.19 26.95
N GLY A 87 16.67 38.99 27.98
CA GLY A 87 16.78 40.45 27.88
C GLY A 87 15.44 41.18 27.92
N ASN A 88 15.44 42.48 27.59
CA ASN A 88 14.27 43.34 27.63
C ASN A 88 13.40 43.23 26.36
N VAL A 89 13.19 42.00 25.89
CA VAL A 89 12.37 41.72 24.70
C VAL A 89 10.94 41.40 25.14
N PRO A 90 9.91 42.01 24.54
CA PRO A 90 8.52 41.75 24.92
C PRO A 90 8.14 40.28 24.67
N PRO A 91 7.35 39.66 25.56
CA PRO A 91 6.95 38.26 25.41
C PRO A 91 5.98 38.09 24.24
N LEU A 92 6.17 37.03 23.46
CA LEU A 92 5.27 36.65 22.37
C LEU A 92 4.11 35.82 22.93
N LYS A 93 2.87 36.19 22.60
CA LYS A 93 1.67 35.45 23.02
C LYS A 93 0.91 34.96 21.80
N ALA A 94 0.59 33.66 21.77
CA ALA A 94 -0.18 33.04 20.72
C ALA A 94 -1.35 32.26 21.33
N LYS A 95 -2.54 32.37 20.73
CA LYS A 95 -3.74 31.66 21.16
C LYS A 95 -4.21 30.72 20.07
N LEU A 96 -4.62 29.52 20.47
CA LEU A 96 -5.14 28.49 19.60
C LEU A 96 -6.40 27.90 20.23
N TYR A 97 -7.48 27.76 19.47
CA TYR A 97 -8.63 26.98 19.90
C TYR A 97 -8.52 25.58 19.29
N LEU A 98 -8.23 24.59 20.13
CA LEU A 98 -8.04 23.21 19.71
C LEU A 98 -9.34 22.42 19.89
N LYS A 99 -9.81 21.84 18.78
CA LYS A 99 -10.91 20.87 18.77
C LYS A 99 -10.46 19.65 17.97
N ALA A 100 -9.96 18.64 18.67
CA ALA A 100 -9.44 17.42 18.06
C ALA A 100 -10.18 16.20 18.60
N LYS A 101 -10.19 15.14 17.79
CA LYS A 101 -10.55 13.78 18.21
C LYS A 101 -9.36 12.89 17.88
N VAL A 102 -8.90 12.15 18.87
CA VAL A 102 -7.78 11.21 18.74
C VAL A 102 -8.31 9.79 18.93
N CYS A 103 -7.62 8.80 18.36
CA CYS A 103 -8.03 7.41 18.45
C CYS A 103 -6.84 6.46 18.37
N GLU A 104 -6.94 5.35 19.10
CA GLU A 104 -6.01 4.23 18.99
C GLU A 104 -6.28 3.51 17.66
N LEU A 105 -5.24 3.28 16.85
CA LEU A 105 -5.28 2.61 15.54
C LEU A 105 -5.91 3.41 14.39
N CYS A 106 -6.19 4.69 14.56
CA CYS A 106 -6.53 5.53 13.43
C CYS A 106 -5.31 5.78 12.56
N VAL A 107 -5.44 5.43 11.28
CA VAL A 107 -4.46 5.75 10.25
C VAL A 107 -4.92 7.03 9.58
N GLU A 108 -4.05 8.04 9.52
CA GLU A 108 -4.30 9.23 8.72
C GLU A 108 -4.41 8.80 7.25
N MET A 109 -5.62 8.90 6.71
CA MET A 109 -5.90 8.54 5.32
C MET A 109 -5.47 9.71 4.44
N GLU A 110 -4.17 9.83 4.21
CA GLU A 110 -3.64 10.74 3.19
C GLU A 110 -4.05 10.23 1.80
N THR A 111 -4.48 11.15 0.93
CA THR A 111 -4.95 10.83 -0.42
C THR A 111 -3.92 10.03 -1.20
N TRP A 112 -2.63 10.35 -1.05
CA TRP A 112 -1.52 9.64 -1.67
C TRP A 112 -1.38 8.20 -1.17
N THR A 113 -1.60 7.96 0.13
CA THR A 113 -1.57 6.61 0.69
C THR A 113 -2.67 5.75 0.10
N VAL A 114 -3.90 6.28 -0.02
CA VAL A 114 -5.02 5.56 -0.66
C VAL A 114 -4.72 5.25 -2.12
N ILE A 115 -4.22 6.23 -2.87
CA ILE A 115 -3.80 6.03 -4.28
C ILE A 115 -2.71 4.96 -4.38
N GLY A 116 -1.71 5.00 -3.49
CA GLY A 116 -0.62 4.03 -3.44
C GLY A 116 -1.12 2.60 -3.22
N ILE A 117 -2.08 2.42 -2.30
CA ILE A 117 -2.72 1.12 -2.04
C ILE A 117 -3.45 0.61 -3.29
N LEU A 118 -4.22 1.48 -3.97
CA LEU A 118 -4.95 1.10 -5.19
C LEU A 118 -3.99 0.70 -6.32
N VAL A 119 -2.93 1.47 -6.54
CA VAL A 119 -1.94 1.16 -7.58
C VAL A 119 -1.21 -0.15 -7.26
N ALA A 120 -0.84 -0.37 -6.00
CA ALA A 120 -0.20 -1.62 -5.58
C ALA A 120 -1.11 -2.84 -5.82
N ASP A 121 -2.39 -2.75 -5.48
CA ASP A 121 -3.37 -3.82 -5.69
C ASP A 121 -3.55 -4.16 -7.18
N LEU A 122 -3.63 -3.14 -8.03
CA LEU A 122 -3.71 -3.31 -9.49
C LEU A 122 -2.47 -4.02 -10.05
N LEU A 123 -1.27 -3.63 -9.59
CA LEU A 123 -0.01 -4.24 -10.04
C LEU A 123 0.13 -5.68 -9.56
N ILE A 124 -0.25 -5.98 -8.31
CA ILE A 124 -0.23 -7.34 -7.76
C ILE A 124 -1.20 -8.21 -8.55
N THR A 125 -2.44 -7.75 -8.74
CA THR A 125 -3.47 -8.49 -9.48
C THR A 125 -3.03 -8.76 -10.92
N LEU A 126 -2.50 -7.75 -11.62
CA LEU A 126 -1.96 -7.90 -12.97
C LEU A 126 -0.77 -8.86 -13.01
N GLY A 127 0.13 -8.77 -12.03
CA GLY A 127 1.27 -9.68 -11.89
C GLY A 127 0.83 -11.14 -11.73
N VAL A 128 -0.14 -11.41 -10.85
CA VAL A 128 -0.70 -12.76 -10.65
C VAL A 128 -1.35 -13.27 -11.94
N ILE A 129 -2.13 -12.44 -12.64
CA ILE A 129 -2.76 -12.81 -13.92
C ILE A 129 -1.70 -13.20 -14.95
N LEU A 130 -0.64 -12.40 -15.10
CA LEU A 130 0.44 -12.70 -16.04
C LEU A 130 1.16 -14.00 -15.67
N VAL A 131 1.51 -14.19 -14.40
CA VAL A 131 2.17 -15.43 -13.93
C VAL A 131 1.32 -16.65 -14.26
N VAL A 132 0.03 -16.64 -13.91
CA VAL A 132 -0.89 -17.74 -14.21
C VAL A 132 -1.02 -17.96 -15.71
N TYR A 133 -1.11 -16.88 -16.50
CA TYR A 133 -1.18 -16.95 -17.95
C TYR A 133 0.06 -17.61 -18.55
N TYR A 134 1.27 -17.20 -18.13
CA TYR A 134 2.52 -17.79 -18.61
C TYR A 134 2.71 -19.23 -18.15
N CYS A 135 2.36 -19.57 -16.90
CA CYS A 135 2.39 -20.95 -16.40
C CYS A 135 1.38 -21.85 -17.12
N SER A 136 0.21 -21.31 -17.50
CA SER A 136 -0.80 -22.04 -18.27
C SER A 136 -0.37 -22.24 -19.73
N LYS A 137 0.36 -21.26 -20.29
CA LYS A 137 0.91 -21.33 -21.65
C LYS A 137 2.12 -22.25 -21.75
N SER A 138 3.01 -22.27 -20.75
CA SER A 138 4.18 -23.17 -20.73
C SER A 138 3.77 -24.65 -20.61
N LYS A 139 2.65 -24.94 -19.94
CA LYS A 139 2.04 -26.29 -19.91
C LYS A 139 1.46 -26.74 -21.25
N LYS A 140 1.26 -25.83 -22.22
CA LYS A 140 0.76 -26.16 -23.57
C LYS A 140 1.85 -26.56 -24.55
N GLY A 141 3.14 -26.51 -24.18
CA GLY A 141 4.27 -26.85 -25.06
C GLY A 141 5.48 -27.50 -24.39
N GLY A 142 5.40 -27.89 -23.11
CA GLY A 142 6.54 -28.40 -22.37
C GLY A 142 6.19 -29.57 -21.46
N ASN A 143 5.98 -30.73 -22.06
CA ASN A 143 6.27 -32.00 -21.39
C ASN A 143 6.94 -32.96 -22.38
N GLU A 144 8.04 -32.48 -22.98
CA GLU A 144 9.08 -33.34 -23.53
C GLU A 144 10.30 -33.22 -22.60
N GLY A 145 10.55 -34.27 -21.82
CA GLY A 145 11.86 -34.55 -21.22
C GLY A 145 12.10 -34.06 -19.78
N ALA A 146 11.71 -34.88 -18.79
CA ALA A 146 12.67 -35.58 -17.91
C ALA A 146 11.98 -36.23 -16.68
N GLY A 147 11.78 -37.55 -16.76
CA GLY A 147 11.95 -38.44 -15.62
C GLY A 147 10.81 -38.55 -14.59
N SER A 148 9.69 -39.19 -14.96
CA SER A 148 9.06 -40.13 -14.02
C SER A 148 8.51 -41.34 -14.77
N HIS A 149 8.76 -42.48 -14.16
CA HIS A 149 8.68 -43.83 -14.69
C HIS A 149 7.23 -44.21 -15.03
N GLY A 150 7.01 -44.80 -16.21
CA GLY A 150 5.84 -45.63 -16.50
C GLY A 150 4.54 -44.89 -16.82
N SER A 151 4.31 -44.64 -18.11
CA SER A 151 3.05 -44.96 -18.82
C SER A 151 2.96 -44.14 -20.11
N LYS A 152 3.34 -44.72 -21.24
CA LYS A 152 2.85 -44.27 -22.55
C LYS A 152 1.35 -44.61 -22.61
N PRO A 153 0.40 -43.67 -22.77
CA PRO A 153 -0.82 -44.01 -23.45
C PRO A 153 -0.43 -44.08 -24.93
N LYS A 154 -0.27 -45.31 -25.39
CA LYS A 154 0.01 -45.64 -26.79
C LYS A 154 -1.15 -45.08 -27.63
N GLY A 155 -0.95 -43.89 -28.20
CA GLY A 155 -1.90 -43.27 -29.10
C GLY A 155 -2.24 -44.23 -30.23
N TYR A 156 -3.55 -44.44 -30.38
CA TYR A 156 -4.27 -45.12 -31.45
C TYR A 156 -3.37 -45.64 -32.58
N SER A 157 -3.09 -46.95 -32.54
CA SER A 157 -2.54 -47.68 -33.68
C SER A 157 -3.35 -47.30 -34.91
N LYS A 158 -2.66 -47.00 -36.02
CA LYS A 158 -3.25 -47.15 -37.35
C LYS A 158 -4.08 -48.42 -37.34
N GLU A 159 -5.35 -48.28 -37.70
CA GLU A 159 -6.33 -49.34 -37.80
C GLU A 159 -5.70 -50.49 -38.58
N ARG A 160 -5.29 -51.55 -37.86
CA ARG A 160 -4.89 -52.78 -38.54
C ARG A 160 -6.18 -53.28 -39.19
N PRO A 161 -6.18 -53.59 -40.50
CA PRO A 161 -7.33 -54.24 -41.09
C PRO A 161 -7.66 -55.48 -40.24
N PRO A 162 -8.95 -55.79 -40.03
CA PRO A 162 -9.33 -56.95 -39.24
C PRO A 162 -8.59 -58.18 -39.80
N PRO A 163 -8.05 -59.05 -38.94
CA PRO A 163 -7.42 -60.28 -39.38
C PRO A 163 -8.33 -61.00 -40.38
N VAL A 164 -7.77 -61.42 -41.51
CA VAL A 164 -8.52 -62.14 -42.54
C VAL A 164 -9.23 -63.31 -41.86
N PRO A 165 -10.57 -63.45 -41.98
CA PRO A 165 -11.28 -64.56 -41.37
C PRO A 165 -10.62 -65.87 -41.80
N ASN A 166 -10.20 -66.67 -40.82
CA ASN A 166 -9.63 -67.98 -41.08
C ASN A 166 -10.63 -68.77 -41.92
N PRO A 167 -10.27 -69.29 -43.12
CA PRO A 167 -11.20 -70.00 -44.00
C PRO A 167 -11.82 -71.24 -43.35
N ASP A 168 -11.20 -71.77 -42.29
CA ASP A 168 -11.69 -72.93 -41.55
C ASP A 168 -12.81 -72.61 -40.54
N TYR A 169 -13.20 -71.33 -40.39
CA TYR A 169 -14.27 -70.93 -39.48
C TYR A 169 -15.27 -69.97 -40.12
N GLU A 170 -16.56 -70.23 -39.90
CA GLU A 170 -17.66 -69.38 -40.37
C GLU A 170 -17.72 -68.05 -39.60
N PRO A 171 -17.99 -66.90 -40.26
CA PRO A 171 -18.16 -65.62 -39.57
C PRO A 171 -19.30 -65.64 -38.55
N LEU A 172 -18.99 -65.30 -37.30
CA LEU A 172 -19.96 -65.26 -36.19
C LEU A 172 -21.10 -64.27 -36.48
N LYS A 173 -22.35 -64.74 -36.38
CA LYS A 173 -23.55 -63.89 -36.51
C LYS A 173 -23.68 -62.97 -35.29
N LYS A 174 -24.05 -61.70 -35.53
CA LYS A 174 -24.30 -60.71 -34.45
C LYS A 174 -25.35 -61.27 -33.49
N GLY A 175 -24.99 -61.41 -32.21
CA GLY A 175 -25.87 -61.88 -31.13
C GLY A 175 -25.54 -63.25 -30.53
N GLN A 176 -24.47 -63.94 -30.97
CA GLN A 176 -24.06 -65.24 -30.40
C GLN A 176 -22.69 -65.20 -29.71
N ARG A 177 -22.14 -64.00 -29.46
CA ARG A 177 -20.79 -63.82 -28.91
C ARG A 177 -20.69 -64.34 -27.46
N GLU A 178 -21.74 -64.14 -26.68
CA GLU A 178 -21.86 -64.64 -25.30
C GLU A 178 -21.83 -66.17 -25.16
N VAL A 179 -22.15 -66.93 -26.22
CA VAL A 179 -22.10 -68.41 -26.20
C VAL A 179 -20.65 -68.92 -26.17
N TYR A 180 -19.72 -68.17 -26.77
CA TYR A 180 -18.30 -68.57 -26.86
C TYR A 180 -17.41 -67.86 -25.83
N ASP A 181 -17.85 -66.73 -25.26
CA ASP A 181 -17.11 -66.02 -24.19
C ASP A 181 -17.08 -66.80 -22.86
N GLY A 182 -17.91 -67.84 -22.70
CA GLY A 182 -17.93 -68.70 -21.50
C GLY A 182 -16.79 -69.70 -21.37
N LEU A 183 -15.93 -69.85 -22.39
CA LEU A 183 -14.91 -70.91 -22.42
C LEU A 183 -13.56 -70.54 -21.82
N ASN A 184 -13.36 -69.30 -21.35
CA ASN A 184 -12.09 -68.87 -20.75
C ASN A 184 -12.16 -68.68 -19.22
N SER A 185 -12.69 -69.67 -18.51
CA SER A 185 -12.62 -69.73 -17.04
C SER A 185 -12.26 -71.12 -16.52
N ARG A 186 -11.13 -71.67 -16.96
CA ARG A 186 -10.38 -72.66 -16.17
C ARG A 186 -8.90 -72.32 -16.24
N GLY A 187 -8.44 -71.67 -15.17
CA GLY A 187 -7.06 -71.29 -15.00
C GLY A 187 -6.13 -72.50 -14.84
N TYR A 188 -4.88 -72.25 -15.20
CA TYR A 188 -3.68 -72.71 -14.52
C TYR A 188 -2.65 -71.57 -14.59
#